data_AF-A0A3S5E1R8-F1
#
_entry.id   AF-A0A3S5E1R8-F1
#
_cell.length_a   1.000
_cell.length_b   1.000
_cell.length_c   1.000
_cell.angle_alpha   90.00
_cell.angle_beta   90.00
_cell.angle_gamma   90.00
#
_symmetry.space_group_name_H-M   'P 1'
#
loop_
_entity.id
_entity.type
_entity.pdbx_description
1 polymer ?
#
loop_
_entity_poly.entity_id
_entity_poly.type
_entity_poly.pdbx_seq_one_letter_code
_entity_poly.pdbx_strand_id
1 'polypeptide(L)'
;MGRNKNKKKKGKGRIIKLFRNYGYISTDSFGQEGEELPFQFTSEMIKEIDGIEYIEYSEEVEFNIKKGVSLRDKIIREAVELRFDSRNLVQKKRGGSKSYLNQVKEKFDLFNIQLPSKIHMEKEIREPELINDKFIASKLKHFYDFVLVDDDAILYEYLKKIGFQPYMLDYLVNGLFIEKNLGNLKKIDVKHIVKINDIDKVFREKILRWILGIENSYKSLLSRLSTQREGGDDIAAKVVRYWKNSTDDVKKGQYKRAQDRYKYLSYSDKFDYINCDIIPLDDLMDQMDLSTLESLLVKFDDFSKESISTGGRLLTPFVRDIVLHKTVLSDLRIIRNAAAHGRFVIPTIVNPDYNPNWDLEFDNPLERTKIKDWFIFGYLKQVLMSQGFDELMSVKVAQTIFGNPYRKAWFELNFIYHRFISLFDDKMYNDFKNESNYFLDYDSDYDRNEQEKNVNPILKDIGDLTMFESDALLQYFPPAYKIIANEASLAEETATLHFNKTRMDLQRYF
;
A
#
# COMPACT_ATOMS: atom_id res chain seq x y z
N MET A 1 -14.33 -37.48 -10.63
CA MET A 1 -15.14 -36.44 -9.93
C MET A 1 -15.19 -36.77 -8.44
N GLY A 2 -14.26 -36.24 -7.65
CA GLY A 2 -14.27 -36.40 -6.19
C GLY A 2 -15.13 -35.31 -5.55
N ARG A 3 -16.22 -35.71 -4.88
CA ARG A 3 -17.14 -34.82 -4.17
C ARG A 3 -16.40 -34.05 -3.08
N ASN A 4 -16.57 -32.73 -3.07
CA ASN A 4 -16.15 -31.79 -2.03
C ASN A 4 -16.46 -32.35 -0.63
N LYS A 5 -15.42 -32.59 0.18
CA LYS A 5 -15.59 -32.69 1.63
C LYS A 5 -16.16 -31.35 2.12
N ASN A 6 -17.35 -31.35 2.69
CA ASN A 6 -17.92 -30.21 3.40
C ASN A 6 -16.88 -29.68 4.39
N LYS A 7 -16.21 -28.57 4.06
CA LYS A 7 -15.33 -27.87 4.99
C LYS A 7 -16.18 -27.49 6.19
N LYS A 8 -15.84 -27.99 7.39
CA LYS A 8 -16.49 -27.57 8.65
C LYS A 8 -16.59 -26.05 8.64
N LYS A 9 -17.80 -25.52 8.78
CA LYS A 9 -18.06 -24.07 8.94
C LYS A 9 -18.13 -23.66 10.41
N LYS A 10 -18.35 -24.63 11.29
CA LYS A 10 -18.44 -24.47 12.75
C LYS A 10 -17.11 -24.82 13.41
N GLY A 11 -16.67 -23.95 14.32
CA GLY A 11 -15.50 -24.15 15.15
C GLY A 11 -15.83 -23.97 16.63
N LYS A 12 -14.97 -24.53 17.47
CA LYS A 12 -14.91 -24.25 18.91
C LYS A 12 -13.55 -23.68 19.25
N GLY A 13 -13.49 -22.77 20.19
CA GLY A 13 -12.24 -22.18 20.62
C GLY A 13 -12.39 -21.35 21.87
N ARG A 14 -11.27 -20.78 22.32
CA ARG A 14 -11.18 -19.99 23.54
C ARG A 14 -10.91 -18.52 23.24
N ILE A 15 -11.66 -17.61 23.85
CA ILE A 15 -11.37 -16.18 23.79
C ILE A 15 -10.09 -15.89 24.57
N ILE A 16 -9.08 -15.37 23.88
CA ILE A 16 -7.73 -15.14 24.44
C ILE A 16 -7.44 -13.65 24.68
N LYS A 17 -8.07 -12.75 23.91
CA LYS A 17 -7.85 -11.30 23.97
C LYS A 17 -9.14 -10.56 23.69
N LEU A 18 -9.35 -9.44 24.41
CA LEU A 18 -10.51 -8.55 24.25
C LEU A 18 -10.03 -7.10 24.18
N PHE A 19 -10.46 -6.40 23.14
CA PHE A 19 -10.27 -4.96 22.93
C PHE A 19 -11.60 -4.23 23.15
N ARG A 20 -11.70 -2.95 22.76
CA ARG A 20 -12.94 -2.17 22.95
C ARG A 20 -14.10 -2.62 22.04
N ASN A 21 -13.79 -3.12 20.84
CA ASN A 21 -14.80 -3.42 19.79
C ASN A 21 -14.75 -4.86 19.27
N TYR A 22 -13.70 -5.61 19.57
CA TYR A 22 -13.43 -6.93 19.00
C TYR A 22 -12.55 -7.75 19.95
N GLY A 23 -12.43 -9.04 19.70
CA GLY A 23 -11.51 -9.95 20.39
C GLY A 23 -10.90 -10.98 19.46
N TYR A 24 -10.09 -11.87 20.03
CA TYR A 24 -9.50 -13.02 19.32
C TYR A 24 -9.89 -14.33 20.00
N ILE A 25 -10.11 -15.35 19.18
CA ILE A 25 -10.39 -16.73 19.57
C ILE A 25 -9.25 -17.62 19.07
N SER A 26 -8.65 -18.41 19.95
CA SER A 26 -7.74 -19.50 19.56
C SER A 26 -8.53 -20.79 19.30
N THR A 27 -8.25 -21.48 18.18
CA THR A 27 -8.97 -22.69 17.76
C THR A 27 -8.08 -23.67 16.99
N ASP A 28 -8.35 -24.97 17.15
CA ASP A 28 -7.76 -26.04 16.33
C ASP A 28 -8.75 -26.61 15.29
N SER A 29 -9.95 -26.02 15.21
CA SER A 29 -11.10 -26.64 14.54
C SER A 29 -10.96 -26.76 13.02
N PHE A 30 -10.00 -26.06 12.41
CA PHE A 30 -9.85 -25.93 10.96
C PHE A 30 -8.53 -26.47 10.40
N GLY A 31 -7.87 -27.36 11.15
CA GLY A 31 -6.70 -28.10 10.70
C GLY A 31 -5.38 -27.34 10.82
N GLN A 32 -5.38 -26.27 11.62
CA GLN A 32 -4.19 -25.54 12.05
C GLN A 32 -4.25 -25.44 13.57
N GLU A 33 -3.22 -25.94 14.24
CA GLU A 33 -3.12 -25.88 15.71
C GLU A 33 -2.85 -24.44 16.15
N GLY A 34 -3.59 -23.97 17.14
CA GLY A 34 -3.48 -22.63 17.72
C GLY A 34 -3.91 -21.50 16.79
N GLU A 35 -4.81 -21.73 15.82
CA GLU A 35 -5.26 -20.68 14.91
C GLU A 35 -6.00 -19.57 15.66
N GLU A 36 -5.53 -18.32 15.55
CA GLU A 36 -6.22 -17.16 16.12
C GLU A 36 -7.17 -16.50 15.11
N LEU A 37 -8.43 -16.32 15.48
CA LEU A 37 -9.48 -15.72 14.65
C LEU A 37 -10.07 -14.47 15.33
N PRO A 38 -10.10 -13.31 14.63
CA PRO A 38 -10.77 -12.13 15.16
C PRO A 38 -12.30 -12.29 15.12
N PHE A 39 -12.99 -11.62 16.04
CA PHE A 39 -14.45 -11.47 16.05
C PHE A 39 -14.86 -10.08 16.56
N GLN A 40 -15.91 -9.51 15.98
CA GLN A 40 -16.49 -8.25 16.43
C GLN A 40 -17.52 -8.48 17.55
N PHE A 41 -17.58 -7.58 18.54
CA PHE A 41 -18.61 -7.63 19.57
C PHE A 41 -19.98 -7.26 19.00
N THR A 42 -21.01 -7.96 19.46
CA THR A 42 -22.40 -7.58 19.21
C THR A 42 -22.92 -6.69 20.34
N SER A 43 -23.98 -5.92 20.07
CA SER A 43 -24.64 -5.10 21.09
C SER A 43 -25.12 -5.94 22.30
N GLU A 44 -25.46 -7.22 22.07
CA GLU A 44 -25.90 -8.14 23.13
C GLU A 44 -24.80 -8.46 24.15
N MET A 45 -23.54 -8.44 23.72
CA MET A 45 -22.37 -8.65 24.58
C MET A 45 -22.07 -7.46 25.48
N ILE A 46 -22.64 -6.27 25.20
CA ILE A 46 -22.34 -5.05 25.94
C ILE A 46 -23.44 -4.83 26.97
N LYS A 47 -23.07 -4.83 28.26
CA LYS A 47 -23.97 -4.56 29.39
C LYS A 47 -23.56 -3.26 30.06
N GLU A 48 -24.52 -2.40 30.34
CA GLU A 48 -24.30 -1.18 31.12
C GLU A 48 -24.85 -1.40 32.52
N ILE A 49 -23.98 -1.23 33.53
CA ILE A 49 -24.33 -1.35 34.96
C ILE A 49 -23.76 -0.10 35.64
N ASP A 50 -24.62 0.70 36.28
CA ASP A 50 -24.26 1.94 36.97
C ASP A 50 -23.42 2.92 36.12
N GLY A 51 -23.75 3.04 34.83
CA GLY A 51 -23.03 3.91 33.88
C GLY A 51 -21.67 3.38 33.42
N ILE A 52 -21.33 2.13 33.75
CA ILE A 52 -20.10 1.46 33.34
C ILE A 52 -20.44 0.35 32.33
N GLU A 53 -19.78 0.39 31.17
CA GLU A 53 -19.90 -0.66 30.16
C GLU A 53 -19.04 -1.89 30.51
N TYR A 54 -19.62 -3.08 30.40
CA TYR A 54 -19.00 -4.39 30.53
C TYR A 54 -19.18 -5.20 29.26
N ILE A 55 -18.19 -6.03 28.94
CA ILE A 55 -18.25 -7.06 27.90
C ILE A 55 -18.58 -8.38 28.59
N GLU A 56 -19.71 -8.98 28.25
CA GLU A 56 -20.17 -10.27 28.74
C GLU A 56 -19.89 -11.36 27.70
N TYR A 57 -19.19 -12.43 28.11
CA TYR A 57 -18.76 -13.52 27.22
C TYR A 57 -18.50 -14.79 28.03
N SER A 58 -18.42 -15.96 27.39
CA SER A 58 -17.85 -17.18 27.98
C SER A 58 -16.45 -17.43 27.40
N GLU A 59 -15.52 -17.94 28.21
CA GLU A 59 -14.15 -18.23 27.73
C GLU A 59 -14.14 -19.19 26.55
N GLU A 60 -14.89 -20.29 26.65
CA GLU A 60 -15.14 -21.23 25.55
C GLU A 60 -16.33 -20.75 24.71
N VAL A 61 -16.17 -20.77 23.38
CA VAL A 61 -17.18 -20.26 22.45
C VAL A 61 -17.28 -21.14 21.21
N GLU A 62 -18.51 -21.36 20.74
CA GLU A 62 -18.75 -21.92 19.40
C GLU A 62 -19.01 -20.79 18.40
N PHE A 63 -18.54 -20.94 17.17
CA PHE A 63 -18.68 -19.89 16.15
C PHE A 63 -18.73 -20.47 14.74
N ASN A 64 -19.16 -19.64 13.80
CA ASN A 64 -19.05 -19.89 12.38
C ASN A 64 -17.90 -19.07 11.78
N ILE A 65 -17.27 -19.58 10.72
CA ILE A 65 -16.27 -18.80 9.97
C ILE A 65 -16.93 -18.08 8.80
N LYS A 66 -16.77 -16.77 8.78
CA LYS A 66 -16.96 -15.92 7.60
C LYS A 66 -15.62 -15.75 6.88
N LYS A 67 -15.58 -16.14 5.60
CA LYS A 67 -14.42 -15.92 4.72
C LYS A 67 -14.69 -14.70 3.85
N GLY A 68 -13.63 -14.01 3.42
CA GLY A 68 -13.76 -12.90 2.47
C GLY A 68 -13.89 -11.53 3.13
N VAL A 69 -13.60 -11.41 4.44
CA VAL A 69 -13.63 -10.11 5.11
C VAL A 69 -12.36 -9.35 4.71
N SER A 70 -12.53 -8.24 4.00
CA SER A 70 -11.42 -7.41 3.57
C SER A 70 -11.05 -6.41 4.68
N LEU A 71 -9.86 -6.56 5.26
CA LEU A 71 -9.28 -5.62 6.22
C LEU A 71 -7.85 -5.29 5.81
N ARG A 72 -7.52 -3.99 5.75
CA ARG A 72 -6.18 -3.49 5.38
C ARG A 72 -5.69 -4.10 4.05
N ASP A 73 -6.59 -4.14 3.06
CA ASP A 73 -6.34 -4.70 1.73
C ASP A 73 -5.95 -6.19 1.73
N LYS A 74 -6.16 -6.92 2.85
CA LYS A 74 -6.06 -8.37 2.96
C LYS A 74 -7.42 -9.02 3.16
N ILE A 75 -7.57 -10.24 2.67
CA ILE A 75 -8.74 -11.08 2.96
C ILE A 75 -8.44 -11.94 4.17
N ILE A 76 -9.18 -11.73 5.25
CA ILE A 76 -9.06 -12.50 6.49
C ILE A 76 -10.25 -13.44 6.70
N ARG A 77 -10.09 -14.37 7.65
CA ARG A 77 -11.15 -15.19 8.22
C ARG A 77 -11.61 -14.52 9.51
N GLU A 78 -12.92 -14.38 9.68
CA GLU A 78 -13.53 -13.79 10.87
C GLU A 78 -14.49 -14.81 11.52
N ALA A 79 -14.46 -14.89 12.85
CA ALA A 79 -15.43 -15.66 13.61
C ALA A 79 -16.72 -14.83 13.81
N VAL A 80 -17.85 -15.42 13.42
CA VAL A 80 -19.18 -14.81 13.45
C VAL A 80 -20.19 -15.74 14.09
N GLU A 81 -21.37 -15.22 14.46
CA GLU A 81 -22.45 -15.99 15.08
C GLU A 81 -21.97 -16.76 16.33
N LEU A 82 -21.30 -16.03 17.22
CA LEU A 82 -20.75 -16.54 18.48
C LEU A 82 -21.87 -17.10 19.35
N ARG A 83 -21.65 -18.29 19.91
CA ARG A 83 -22.54 -18.94 20.87
C ARG A 83 -21.80 -19.15 22.17
N PHE A 84 -22.18 -18.35 23.15
CA PHE A 84 -21.61 -18.42 24.50
C PHE A 84 -22.34 -19.45 25.35
N ASP A 85 -21.62 -20.06 26.28
CA ASP A 85 -22.22 -20.89 27.31
C ASP A 85 -22.86 -20.00 28.38
N SER A 86 -24.19 -19.92 28.33
CA SER A 86 -25.01 -19.15 29.28
C SER A 86 -24.76 -19.48 30.75
N ARG A 87 -24.19 -20.65 31.08
CA ARG A 87 -23.90 -21.06 32.45
C ARG A 87 -22.55 -20.54 32.97
N ASN A 88 -21.68 -20.06 32.08
CA ASN A 88 -20.29 -19.70 32.36
C ASN A 88 -19.94 -18.30 31.81
N LEU A 89 -20.88 -17.36 31.90
CA LEU A 89 -20.64 -15.98 31.48
C LEU A 89 -19.78 -15.24 32.51
N VAL A 90 -18.77 -14.55 32.00
CA VAL A 90 -17.92 -13.62 32.75
C VAL A 90 -18.09 -12.21 32.21
N GLN A 91 -17.89 -11.24 33.09
CA GLN A 91 -17.98 -9.82 32.75
C GLN A 91 -16.60 -9.17 32.88
N LYS A 92 -16.17 -8.50 31.80
CA LYS A 92 -14.94 -7.71 31.79
C LYS A 92 -15.27 -6.25 31.53
N LYS A 93 -14.79 -5.35 32.37
CA LYS A 93 -14.98 -3.91 32.18
C LYS A 93 -14.48 -3.49 30.80
N ARG A 94 -15.32 -2.81 30.02
CA ARG A 94 -14.96 -2.30 28.70
C ARG A 94 -14.07 -1.08 28.88
N GLY A 95 -12.92 -1.06 28.20
CA GLY A 95 -12.01 0.10 28.27
C GLY A 95 -12.70 1.34 27.70
N GLY A 96 -12.69 2.46 28.43
CA GLY A 96 -13.36 3.70 28.05
C GLY A 96 -12.83 4.32 26.75
N SER A 97 -13.63 5.17 26.09
CA SER A 97 -13.16 5.95 24.94
C SER A 97 -12.24 7.06 25.41
N LYS A 98 -11.15 7.30 24.69
CA LYS A 98 -10.18 8.36 25.02
C LYS A 98 -10.46 9.59 24.17
N SER A 99 -10.36 10.79 24.77
CA SER A 99 -10.37 12.03 24.01
C SER A 99 -9.20 12.08 23.02
N TYR A 100 -9.32 12.90 21.97
CA TYR A 100 -8.27 13.05 20.97
C TYR A 100 -6.91 13.43 21.60
N LEU A 101 -6.87 14.45 22.46
CA LEU A 101 -5.62 14.90 23.07
C LEU A 101 -5.00 13.85 24.01
N ASN A 102 -5.82 13.05 24.68
CA ASN A 102 -5.30 11.93 25.48
C ASN A 102 -4.69 10.84 24.60
N GLN A 103 -5.28 10.55 23.43
CA GLN A 103 -4.66 9.63 22.46
C GLN A 103 -3.33 10.17 21.94
N VAL A 104 -3.25 11.47 21.65
CA VAL A 104 -2.00 12.14 21.23
C VAL A 104 -0.93 12.00 22.31
N LYS A 105 -1.24 12.38 23.56
CA LYS A 105 -0.29 12.30 24.68
C LYS A 105 0.23 10.89 24.92
N GLU A 106 -0.67 9.90 24.91
CA GLU A 106 -0.29 8.50 25.10
C GLU A 106 0.59 7.98 23.96
N LYS A 107 0.25 8.28 22.70
CA LYS A 107 1.08 7.91 21.55
C LYS A 107 2.43 8.62 21.59
N PHE A 108 2.47 9.89 21.98
CA PHE A 108 3.71 10.64 22.08
C PHE A 108 4.62 10.08 23.17
N ASP A 109 4.09 9.76 24.35
CA ASP A 109 4.88 9.09 25.40
C ASP A 109 5.35 7.71 24.95
N LEU A 110 4.47 6.92 24.30
CA LEU A 110 4.81 5.58 23.82
C LEU A 110 6.00 5.57 22.85
N PHE A 111 6.16 6.62 22.03
CA PHE A 111 7.24 6.74 21.04
C PHE A 111 8.30 7.81 21.40
N ASN A 112 8.36 8.28 22.65
CA ASN A 112 9.27 9.33 23.13
C ASN A 112 9.23 10.66 22.32
N ILE A 113 8.08 10.99 21.76
CA ILE A 113 7.85 12.28 21.10
C ILE A 113 7.80 13.38 22.16
N GLN A 114 8.72 14.33 22.05
CA GLN A 114 8.83 15.47 22.96
C GLN A 114 7.90 16.60 22.51
N LEU A 115 7.19 17.14 23.49
CA LEU A 115 6.49 18.42 23.38
C LEU A 115 7.34 19.51 24.03
N PRO A 116 7.37 20.73 23.48
CA PRO A 116 7.98 21.86 24.17
C PRO A 116 7.27 22.18 25.48
N SER A 117 7.92 22.98 26.33
CA SER A 117 7.27 23.47 27.54
C SER A 117 6.06 24.34 27.19
N LYS A 118 5.07 24.41 28.10
CA LYS A 118 3.88 25.26 27.95
C LYS A 118 4.22 26.70 27.54
N ILE A 119 5.19 27.31 28.23
CA ILE A 119 5.65 28.68 27.96
C ILE A 119 6.20 28.80 26.53
N HIS A 120 6.94 27.80 26.07
CA HIS A 120 7.49 27.80 24.71
C HIS A 120 6.39 27.63 23.66
N MET A 121 5.43 26.73 23.88
CA MET A 121 4.27 26.55 23.00
C MET A 121 3.44 27.85 22.92
N GLU A 122 3.14 28.49 24.05
CA GLU A 122 2.42 29.77 24.09
C GLU A 122 3.17 30.87 23.34
N LYS A 123 4.50 30.93 23.51
CA LYS A 123 5.34 31.89 22.80
C LYS A 123 5.28 31.65 21.29
N GLU A 124 5.49 30.41 20.84
CA GLU A 124 5.39 30.07 19.42
C GLU A 124 3.99 30.36 18.88
N ILE A 125 2.91 30.05 19.60
CA ILE A 125 1.52 30.37 19.16
C ILE A 125 1.36 31.88 18.95
N ARG A 126 1.83 32.69 19.90
CA ARG A 126 1.64 34.15 19.93
C ARG A 126 2.64 34.91 19.05
N GLU A 127 3.71 34.27 18.57
CA GLU A 127 4.64 34.89 17.61
C GLU A 127 3.89 35.24 16.32
N PRO A 128 3.75 36.53 15.97
CA PRO A 128 3.07 36.94 14.75
C PRO A 128 3.96 36.64 13.55
N GLU A 129 3.41 35.95 12.56
CA GLU A 129 3.99 35.87 11.22
C GLU A 129 3.95 37.29 10.61
N LEU A 130 4.97 38.13 10.86
CA LEU A 130 5.20 39.45 10.24
C LEU A 130 3.89 40.22 9.89
N ILE A 131 3.01 40.43 10.87
CA ILE A 131 1.74 41.11 10.65
C ILE A 131 1.99 42.63 10.70
N ASN A 132 2.02 43.28 9.53
CA ASN A 132 2.20 44.73 9.41
C ASN A 132 0.98 45.56 9.87
N ASP A 133 -0.16 44.91 10.17
CA ASP A 133 -1.42 45.57 10.56
C ASP A 133 -1.70 45.46 12.08
N LYS A 134 -1.66 46.61 12.77
CA LYS A 134 -1.93 46.73 14.22
C LYS A 134 -3.36 46.30 14.61
N PHE A 135 -4.35 46.50 13.73
CA PHE A 135 -5.74 46.10 14.00
C PHE A 135 -5.86 44.57 14.01
N ILE A 136 -5.28 43.89 13.02
CA ILE A 136 -5.24 42.43 12.94
C ILE A 136 -4.49 41.84 14.15
N ALA A 137 -3.35 42.43 14.53
CA ALA A 137 -2.59 41.99 15.70
C ALA A 137 -3.41 42.07 17.01
N SER A 138 -4.19 43.15 17.19
CA SER A 138 -5.05 43.32 18.37
C SER A 138 -6.20 42.30 18.43
N LYS A 139 -6.83 41.99 17.29
CA LYS A 139 -7.85 40.95 17.18
C LYS A 139 -7.30 39.56 17.45
N LEU A 140 -6.13 39.23 16.90
CA LEU A 140 -5.47 37.94 17.15
C LEU A 140 -5.09 37.77 18.62
N LYS A 141 -4.59 38.83 19.26
CA LYS A 141 -4.30 38.80 20.70
C LYS A 141 -5.56 38.45 21.51
N HIS A 142 -6.67 39.14 21.24
CA HIS A 142 -7.95 38.86 21.91
C HIS A 142 -8.47 37.44 21.61
N PHE A 143 -8.28 36.95 20.39
CA PHE A 143 -8.64 35.57 20.04
C PHE A 143 -7.82 34.55 20.85
N TYR A 144 -6.50 34.69 20.91
CA TYR A 144 -5.66 33.78 21.68
C TYR A 144 -5.94 33.82 23.19
N ASP A 145 -6.24 35.01 23.74
CA ASP A 145 -6.64 35.14 25.15
C ASP A 145 -7.98 34.45 25.45
N PHE A 146 -8.85 34.29 24.44
CA PHE A 146 -10.12 33.57 24.55
C PHE A 146 -9.98 32.05 24.33
N VAL A 147 -9.05 31.61 23.48
CA VAL A 147 -8.91 30.19 23.09
C VAL A 147 -7.93 29.42 23.98
N LEU A 148 -6.85 30.05 24.46
CA LEU A 148 -5.79 29.40 25.25
C LEU A 148 -6.17 29.34 26.74
N VAL A 149 -7.29 28.68 27.04
CA VAL A 149 -7.90 28.65 28.39
C VAL A 149 -7.24 27.65 29.35
N ASP A 150 -6.67 26.56 28.82
CA ASP A 150 -6.01 25.51 29.60
C ASP A 150 -4.87 24.85 28.80
N ASP A 151 -4.17 23.91 29.44
CA ASP A 151 -3.02 23.21 28.87
C ASP A 151 -3.39 22.39 27.61
N ASP A 152 -4.62 21.88 27.56
CA ASP A 152 -5.12 21.07 26.45
C ASP A 152 -5.44 21.95 25.23
N ALA A 153 -6.02 23.13 25.45
CA ALA A 153 -6.26 24.13 24.42
C ALA A 153 -4.94 24.67 23.85
N ILE A 154 -3.95 24.91 24.71
CA ILE A 154 -2.60 25.33 24.29
C ILE A 154 -1.94 24.25 23.44
N LEU A 155 -1.97 22.99 23.89
CA LEU A 155 -1.44 21.88 23.12
C LEU A 155 -2.13 21.76 21.76
N TYR A 156 -3.46 21.85 21.73
CA TYR A 156 -4.23 21.77 20.50
C TYR A 156 -3.84 22.86 19.49
N GLU A 157 -3.80 24.12 19.91
CA GLU A 157 -3.45 25.24 19.03
C GLU A 157 -1.97 25.20 18.61
N TYR A 158 -1.06 24.73 19.49
CA TYR A 158 0.34 24.53 19.14
C TYR A 158 0.50 23.48 18.05
N LEU A 159 -0.11 22.29 18.22
CA LEU A 159 -0.08 21.22 17.22
C LEU A 159 -0.62 21.71 15.87
N LYS A 160 -1.73 22.44 15.89
CA LYS A 160 -2.31 23.03 14.69
C LYS A 160 -1.37 24.04 14.02
N LYS A 161 -0.70 24.91 14.80
CA LYS A 161 0.24 25.93 14.28
C LYS A 161 1.42 25.29 13.57
N ILE A 162 2.00 24.21 14.11
CA ILE A 162 3.12 23.51 13.48
C ILE A 162 2.68 22.62 12.31
N GLY A 163 1.38 22.58 11.97
CA GLY A 163 0.84 21.78 10.87
C GLY A 163 0.53 20.33 11.22
N PHE A 164 0.59 19.93 12.49
CA PHE A 164 0.23 18.58 12.92
C PHE A 164 -1.29 18.38 12.78
N GLN A 165 -1.67 17.24 12.19
CA GLN A 165 -3.07 16.86 11.99
C GLN A 165 -3.38 15.55 12.72
N PRO A 166 -4.62 15.31 13.18
CA PRO A 166 -4.97 14.10 13.94
C PRO A 166 -4.56 12.78 13.28
N TYR A 167 -4.69 12.72 11.96
CA TYR A 167 -4.36 11.54 11.17
C TYR A 167 -2.85 11.19 11.24
N MET A 168 -1.98 12.16 11.57
CA MET A 168 -0.53 11.94 11.61
C MET A 168 -0.08 11.01 12.74
N LEU A 169 -0.98 10.66 13.67
CA LEU A 169 -0.75 9.59 14.63
C LEU A 169 -0.51 8.23 13.96
N ASP A 170 -0.99 8.04 12.73
CA ASP A 170 -0.77 6.80 11.96
C ASP A 170 0.68 6.66 11.44
N TYR A 171 1.51 7.72 11.53
CA TYR A 171 2.96 7.59 11.34
C TYR A 171 3.67 6.95 12.54
N LEU A 172 3.06 6.97 13.73
CA LEU A 172 3.62 6.42 14.97
C LEU A 172 3.39 4.90 15.05
N VAL A 173 4.15 4.19 14.22
CA VAL A 173 4.18 2.73 14.10
C VAL A 173 5.60 2.20 14.33
N ASN A 174 5.69 0.96 14.83
CA ASN A 174 6.94 0.22 14.85
C ASN A 174 7.48 0.09 13.42
N GLY A 175 8.78 0.32 13.22
CA GLY A 175 9.43 0.29 11.90
C GLY A 175 9.67 1.68 11.27
N LEU A 176 8.86 2.69 11.62
CA LEU A 176 9.23 4.08 11.39
C LEU A 176 9.79 4.72 12.66
N PHE A 177 9.22 4.35 13.80
CA PHE A 177 9.70 4.65 15.13
C PHE A 177 9.91 3.33 15.89
N ILE A 178 10.45 3.42 17.10
CA ILE A 178 10.50 2.30 18.04
C ILE A 178 9.79 2.73 19.33
N GLU A 179 8.92 1.87 19.85
CA GLU A 179 8.28 2.12 21.13
C GLU A 179 9.31 2.17 22.27
N LYS A 180 9.06 3.04 23.25
CA LYS A 180 9.87 3.19 24.47
C LYS A 180 10.08 1.85 25.19
N ASN A 181 9.06 1.00 25.22
CA ASN A 181 9.10 -0.32 25.86
C ASN A 181 10.01 -1.32 25.12
N LEU A 182 10.29 -1.07 23.84
CA LEU A 182 11.21 -1.86 23.01
C LEU A 182 12.66 -1.33 23.07
N GLY A 183 12.94 -0.36 23.93
CA GLY A 183 14.29 0.16 24.16
C GLY A 183 14.61 1.46 23.43
N ASN A 184 13.62 2.15 22.83
CA ASN A 184 13.86 3.49 22.31
C ASN A 184 14.14 4.47 23.45
N LEU A 185 15.27 5.16 23.38
CA LEU A 185 15.65 6.26 24.30
C LEU A 185 15.76 7.60 23.56
N LYS A 186 15.65 7.59 22.22
CA LYS A 186 15.80 8.77 21.40
C LYS A 186 14.62 9.71 21.61
N LYS A 187 14.94 10.95 21.98
CA LYS A 187 13.97 12.05 22.07
C LYS A 187 13.72 12.62 20.69
N ILE A 188 12.46 12.65 20.26
CA ILE A 188 12.09 13.09 18.92
C ILE A 188 11.15 14.29 19.02
N ASP A 189 11.47 15.39 18.33
CA ASP A 189 10.58 16.55 18.28
C ASP A 189 9.34 16.25 17.42
N VAL A 190 8.15 16.61 17.90
CA VAL A 190 6.88 16.49 17.16
C VAL A 190 6.92 17.07 15.74
N LYS A 191 7.72 18.11 15.48
CA LYS A 191 7.92 18.71 14.15
C LYS A 191 8.50 17.70 13.14
N HIS A 192 9.20 16.65 13.60
CA HIS A 192 9.66 15.56 12.71
C HIS A 192 8.49 14.78 12.12
N ILE A 193 7.38 14.60 12.85
CA ILE A 193 6.19 13.88 12.34
C ILE A 193 5.58 14.68 11.17
N VAL A 194 5.54 16.01 11.30
CA VAL A 194 5.06 16.90 10.23
C VAL A 194 5.94 16.78 8.99
N LYS A 195 7.27 16.77 9.18
CA LYS A 195 8.23 16.59 8.09
C LYS A 195 8.07 15.23 7.38
N ILE A 196 7.89 14.15 8.13
CA ILE A 196 7.59 12.82 7.57
C ILE A 196 6.32 12.86 6.72
N ASN A 197 5.28 13.53 7.20
CA ASN A 197 4.04 13.68 6.44
C ASN A 197 4.26 14.41 5.11
N ASP A 198 5.13 15.41 5.05
CA ASP A 198 5.44 16.11 3.81
C ASP A 198 6.29 15.25 2.86
N ILE A 199 7.22 14.46 3.38
CA ILE A 199 7.97 13.45 2.60
C ILE A 199 7.02 12.37 2.04
N ASP A 200 6.09 11.87 2.84
CA ASP A 200 5.11 10.86 2.42
C ASP A 200 4.12 11.41 1.38
N LYS A 201 3.74 12.70 1.44
CA LYS A 201 3.00 13.36 0.35
C LYS A 201 3.79 13.33 -0.97
N VAL A 202 5.05 13.77 -0.94
CA VAL A 202 5.91 13.75 -2.13
C VAL A 202 6.08 12.32 -2.64
N PHE A 203 6.28 11.35 -1.76
CA PHE A 203 6.40 9.95 -2.17
C PHE A 203 5.13 9.42 -2.85
N ARG A 204 3.94 9.77 -2.33
CA ARG A 204 2.65 9.40 -2.94
C ARG A 204 2.48 10.02 -4.32
N GLU A 205 2.82 11.29 -4.48
CA GLU A 205 2.79 11.96 -5.80
C GLU A 205 3.71 11.24 -6.80
N LYS A 206 4.92 10.87 -6.38
CA LYS A 206 5.85 10.09 -7.22
C LYS A 206 5.29 8.72 -7.58
N ILE A 207 4.75 7.97 -6.63
CA ILE A 207 4.13 6.66 -6.86
C ILE A 207 2.99 6.78 -7.88
N LEU A 208 2.09 7.75 -7.74
CA LEU A 208 1.01 7.96 -8.70
C LEU A 208 1.55 8.25 -10.09
N ARG A 209 2.54 9.14 -10.19
CA ARG A 209 3.18 9.49 -11.46
C ARG A 209 3.84 8.28 -12.11
N TRP A 210 4.56 7.47 -11.35
CA TRP A 210 5.21 6.26 -11.84
C TRP A 210 4.21 5.21 -12.30
N ILE A 211 3.11 5.02 -11.56
CA ILE A 211 2.04 4.11 -11.97
C ILE A 211 1.36 4.58 -13.26
N LEU A 212 1.04 5.87 -13.37
CA LEU A 212 0.51 6.45 -14.61
C LEU A 212 1.52 6.34 -15.75
N GLY A 213 2.83 6.42 -15.46
CA GLY A 213 3.91 6.16 -16.39
C GLY A 213 3.82 4.75 -16.98
N ILE A 214 3.71 3.73 -16.13
CA ILE A 214 3.51 2.32 -16.56
C ILE A 214 2.25 2.19 -17.43
N GLU A 215 1.12 2.76 -16.99
CA GLU A 215 -0.14 2.70 -17.75
C GLU A 215 0.03 3.29 -19.15
N ASN A 216 0.61 4.49 -19.24
CA ASN A 216 0.81 5.19 -20.51
C ASN A 216 1.81 4.49 -21.41
N SER A 217 2.89 3.93 -20.86
CA SER A 217 3.88 3.15 -21.62
C SER A 217 3.22 1.93 -22.26
N TYR A 218 2.39 1.17 -21.53
CA TYR A 218 1.67 0.04 -22.12
C TYR A 218 0.63 0.45 -23.17
N LYS A 219 -0.11 1.54 -22.94
CA LYS A 219 -1.04 2.07 -23.95
C LYS A 219 -0.30 2.49 -25.23
N SER A 220 0.82 3.19 -25.07
CA SER A 220 1.72 3.58 -26.17
C SER A 220 2.27 2.38 -26.93
N LEU A 221 2.69 1.32 -26.22
CA LEU A 221 3.13 0.08 -26.84
C LEU A 221 2.02 -0.54 -27.71
N LEU A 222 0.80 -0.65 -27.18
CA LEU A 222 -0.33 -1.21 -27.92
C LEU A 222 -0.74 -0.34 -29.12
N SER A 223 -0.73 0.98 -28.95
CA SER A 223 -0.98 1.96 -30.03
C SER A 223 0.05 1.82 -31.16
N ARG A 224 1.34 1.69 -30.81
CA ARG A 224 2.41 1.44 -31.78
C ARG A 224 2.21 0.12 -32.52
N LEU A 225 1.84 -0.95 -31.79
CA LEU A 225 1.61 -2.27 -32.40
C LEU A 225 0.40 -2.26 -33.32
N SER A 226 -0.69 -1.59 -32.94
CA SER A 226 -1.90 -1.51 -33.77
C SER A 226 -1.72 -0.67 -35.03
N THR A 227 -0.84 0.32 -35.01
CA THR A 227 -0.67 1.26 -36.14
C THR A 227 0.50 0.92 -37.07
N GLN A 228 1.59 0.35 -36.55
CA GLN A 228 2.85 0.21 -37.30
C GLN A 228 3.23 -1.23 -37.66
N ARG A 229 2.46 -2.23 -37.20
CA ARG A 229 2.74 -3.64 -37.50
C ARG A 229 1.66 -4.25 -38.38
N GLU A 230 2.07 -5.05 -39.35
CA GLU A 230 1.17 -5.81 -40.22
C GLU A 230 0.25 -6.72 -39.38
N GLY A 231 -1.08 -6.57 -39.55
CA GLY A 231 -2.12 -7.28 -38.80
C GLY A 231 -2.43 -6.72 -37.40
N GLY A 232 -1.77 -5.62 -37.00
CA GLY A 232 -2.04 -4.93 -35.73
C GLY A 232 -3.38 -4.23 -35.67
N ASP A 233 -3.81 -3.65 -36.79
CA ASP A 233 -5.10 -2.98 -36.98
C ASP A 233 -6.26 -3.97 -36.88
N ASP A 234 -6.13 -5.15 -37.49
CA ASP A 234 -7.09 -6.24 -37.39
C ASP A 234 -7.26 -6.73 -35.94
N ILE A 235 -6.15 -6.88 -35.21
CA ILE A 235 -6.17 -7.29 -33.81
C ILE A 235 -6.80 -6.19 -32.94
N ALA A 236 -6.45 -4.92 -33.17
CA ALA A 236 -7.06 -3.80 -32.49
C ALA A 236 -8.58 -3.77 -32.71
N ALA A 237 -9.05 -3.98 -33.94
CA ALA A 237 -10.47 -4.08 -34.27
C ALA A 237 -11.16 -5.25 -33.54
N LYS A 238 -10.53 -6.42 -33.48
CA LYS A 238 -11.03 -7.58 -32.70
C LYS A 238 -11.15 -7.26 -31.21
N VAL A 239 -10.15 -6.61 -30.63
CA VAL A 239 -10.18 -6.14 -29.24
C VAL A 239 -11.35 -5.19 -29.02
N VAL A 240 -11.49 -4.14 -29.81
CA VAL A 240 -12.58 -3.17 -29.66
C VAL A 240 -13.96 -3.83 -29.80
N ARG A 241 -14.15 -4.73 -30.77
CA ARG A 241 -15.39 -5.51 -30.92
C ARG A 241 -15.70 -6.37 -29.70
N TYR A 242 -14.68 -6.98 -29.10
CA TYR A 242 -14.86 -7.74 -27.85
C TYR A 242 -15.35 -6.83 -26.71
N TRP A 243 -14.86 -5.59 -26.62
CA TRP A 243 -15.36 -4.61 -25.65
C TRP A 243 -16.81 -4.19 -25.94
N LYS A 244 -17.12 -3.85 -27.21
CA LYS A 244 -18.46 -3.48 -27.67
C LYS A 244 -19.51 -4.53 -27.31
N ASN A 245 -19.18 -5.81 -27.51
CA ASN A 245 -20.09 -6.93 -27.34
C ASN A 245 -20.01 -7.58 -25.95
N SER A 246 -19.24 -7.00 -25.02
CA SER A 246 -19.07 -7.56 -23.69
C SER A 246 -20.37 -7.48 -22.89
N THR A 247 -20.65 -8.48 -22.04
CA THR A 247 -21.75 -8.42 -21.05
C THR A 247 -21.33 -7.71 -19.76
N ASP A 248 -20.04 -7.49 -19.55
CA ASP A 248 -19.45 -6.84 -18.38
C ASP A 248 -19.73 -5.34 -18.37
N ASP A 249 -20.32 -4.85 -17.27
CA ASP A 249 -20.76 -3.45 -17.14
C ASP A 249 -19.59 -2.44 -17.17
N VAL A 250 -18.41 -2.83 -16.66
CA VAL A 250 -17.21 -1.98 -16.70
C VAL A 250 -16.77 -1.81 -18.15
N LYS A 251 -16.68 -2.91 -18.91
CA LYS A 251 -16.26 -2.88 -20.32
C LYS A 251 -17.26 -2.12 -21.20
N LYS A 252 -18.56 -2.36 -21.01
CA LYS A 252 -19.63 -1.59 -21.69
C LYS A 252 -19.53 -0.10 -21.39
N GLY A 253 -19.34 0.24 -20.11
CA GLY A 253 -19.19 1.62 -19.66
C GLY A 253 -17.97 2.31 -20.29
N GLN A 254 -16.84 1.61 -20.38
CA GLN A 254 -15.63 2.10 -21.05
C GLN A 254 -15.86 2.37 -22.52
N TYR A 255 -16.46 1.41 -23.23
CA TYR A 255 -16.78 1.56 -24.66
C TYR A 255 -17.70 2.77 -24.89
N LYS A 256 -18.76 2.91 -24.10
CA LYS A 256 -19.69 4.02 -24.21
C LYS A 256 -19.02 5.38 -23.93
N ARG A 257 -18.21 5.48 -22.87
CA ARG A 257 -17.47 6.72 -22.57
C ARG A 257 -16.50 7.10 -23.69
N ALA A 258 -15.84 6.11 -24.30
CA ALA A 258 -14.96 6.35 -25.43
C ALA A 258 -15.75 6.86 -26.66
N GLN A 259 -16.92 6.29 -26.95
CA GLN A 259 -17.81 6.78 -28.00
C GLN A 259 -18.34 8.19 -27.74
N ASP A 260 -18.68 8.50 -26.48
CA ASP A 260 -19.22 9.81 -26.09
C ASP A 260 -18.12 10.89 -25.92
N ARG A 261 -16.83 10.52 -25.93
CA ARG A 261 -15.71 11.40 -25.54
C ARG A 261 -15.66 12.72 -26.31
N TYR A 262 -15.86 12.69 -27.62
CA TYR A 262 -15.80 13.87 -28.48
C TYR A 262 -17.17 14.37 -28.92
N LYS A 263 -18.25 13.83 -28.33
CA LYS A 263 -19.60 14.24 -28.68
C LYS A 263 -19.80 15.72 -28.37
N TYR A 264 -20.26 16.48 -29.37
CA TYR A 264 -20.46 17.93 -29.29
C TYR A 264 -19.18 18.76 -29.13
N LEU A 265 -18.02 18.21 -29.45
CA LEU A 265 -16.75 18.95 -29.53
C LEU A 265 -16.33 19.11 -30.99
N SER A 266 -15.60 20.18 -31.31
CA SER A 266 -15.05 20.40 -32.67
C SER A 266 -14.08 19.30 -33.14
N TYR A 267 -13.60 18.46 -32.22
CA TYR A 267 -12.75 17.31 -32.54
C TYR A 267 -13.54 16.06 -32.98
N SER A 268 -14.88 16.10 -32.97
CA SER A 268 -15.72 15.00 -33.48
C SER A 268 -15.44 14.68 -34.95
N ASP A 269 -15.00 15.66 -35.74
CA ASP A 269 -14.71 15.49 -37.17
C ASP A 269 -13.51 14.57 -37.43
N LYS A 270 -12.71 14.25 -36.39
CA LYS A 270 -11.54 13.37 -36.50
C LYS A 270 -11.91 11.89 -36.67
N PHE A 271 -13.11 11.48 -36.27
CA PHE A 271 -13.56 10.10 -36.41
C PHE A 271 -15.08 10.00 -36.53
N ASP A 272 -15.55 9.19 -37.49
CA ASP A 272 -16.98 9.02 -37.73
C ASP A 272 -17.59 7.96 -36.79
N TYR A 273 -17.99 8.38 -35.60
CA TYR A 273 -18.67 7.52 -34.61
C TYR A 273 -20.10 7.09 -35.01
N ILE A 274 -20.63 7.60 -36.12
CA ILE A 274 -22.00 7.32 -36.60
C ILE A 274 -21.98 6.20 -37.63
N ASN A 275 -21.11 6.31 -38.65
CA ASN A 275 -21.05 5.35 -39.75
C ASN A 275 -19.98 4.27 -39.56
N CYS A 276 -19.01 4.44 -38.66
CA CYS A 276 -18.08 3.36 -38.31
C CYS A 276 -18.65 2.45 -37.21
N ASP A 277 -18.53 1.15 -37.41
CA ASP A 277 -19.06 0.14 -36.49
C ASP A 277 -18.23 0.01 -35.18
N ILE A 278 -16.98 0.48 -35.17
CA ILE A 278 -16.04 0.35 -34.05
C ILE A 278 -15.29 1.66 -33.81
N ILE A 279 -15.02 1.97 -32.54
CA ILE A 279 -14.20 3.11 -32.13
C ILE A 279 -12.69 2.83 -32.31
N PRO A 280 -11.82 3.85 -32.38
CA PRO A 280 -10.38 3.66 -32.31
C PRO A 280 -9.95 2.99 -31.01
N LEU A 281 -8.92 2.13 -31.07
CA LEU A 281 -8.38 1.47 -29.89
C LEU A 281 -7.85 2.49 -28.87
N ASP A 282 -7.22 3.58 -29.33
CA ASP A 282 -6.67 4.63 -28.44
C ASP A 282 -7.76 5.29 -27.59
N ASP A 283 -8.93 5.59 -28.17
CA ASP A 283 -10.05 6.15 -27.42
C ASP A 283 -10.58 5.18 -26.35
N LEU A 284 -10.57 3.88 -26.65
CA LEU A 284 -10.92 2.85 -25.69
C LEU A 284 -9.89 2.77 -24.56
N MET A 285 -8.60 2.79 -24.88
CA MET A 285 -7.50 2.73 -23.90
C MET A 285 -7.49 3.93 -22.96
N ASP A 286 -7.92 5.11 -23.42
CA ASP A 286 -8.02 6.30 -22.57
C ASP A 286 -9.10 6.20 -21.49
N GLN A 287 -10.03 5.25 -21.60
CA GLN A 287 -11.04 4.95 -20.57
C GLN A 287 -10.57 3.88 -19.57
N MET A 288 -9.32 3.44 -19.66
CA MET A 288 -8.75 2.36 -18.85
C MET A 288 -7.69 2.88 -17.88
N ASP A 289 -7.69 2.28 -16.69
CA ASP A 289 -6.63 2.34 -15.69
C ASP A 289 -5.96 0.95 -15.58
N LEU A 290 -4.96 0.81 -14.69
CA LEU A 290 -4.31 -0.47 -14.39
C LEU A 290 -5.29 -1.64 -14.18
N SER A 291 -6.49 -1.35 -13.65
CA SER A 291 -7.44 -2.39 -13.29
C SER A 291 -8.05 -3.13 -14.48
N THR A 292 -8.17 -2.42 -15.59
CA THR A 292 -8.79 -2.91 -16.83
C THR A 292 -7.79 -3.08 -17.96
N LEU A 293 -6.65 -2.37 -17.89
CA LEU A 293 -5.53 -2.50 -18.81
C LEU A 293 -4.96 -3.93 -18.83
N GLU A 294 -4.94 -4.61 -17.67
CA GLU A 294 -4.59 -6.05 -17.62
C GLU A 294 -5.47 -6.89 -18.56
N SER A 295 -6.80 -6.68 -18.51
CA SER A 295 -7.73 -7.41 -19.37
C SER A 295 -7.52 -7.08 -20.85
N LEU A 296 -7.16 -5.84 -21.16
CA LEU A 296 -6.85 -5.39 -22.52
C LEU A 296 -5.61 -6.12 -23.05
N LEU A 297 -4.51 -6.12 -22.29
CA LEU A 297 -3.27 -6.82 -22.64
C LEU A 297 -3.50 -8.31 -22.90
N VAL A 298 -4.28 -8.97 -22.02
CA VAL A 298 -4.63 -10.39 -22.18
C VAL A 298 -5.40 -10.62 -23.48
N LYS A 299 -6.40 -9.79 -23.78
CA LYS A 299 -7.20 -9.97 -25.00
C LYS A 299 -6.41 -9.66 -26.27
N PHE A 300 -5.52 -8.69 -26.20
CA PHE A 300 -4.61 -8.39 -27.29
C PHE A 300 -3.67 -9.58 -27.58
N ASP A 301 -3.08 -10.18 -26.54
CA ASP A 301 -2.25 -11.40 -26.64
C ASP A 301 -3.05 -12.61 -27.19
N ASP A 302 -4.26 -12.84 -26.69
CA ASP A 302 -5.14 -13.92 -27.16
C ASP A 302 -5.42 -13.82 -28.66
N PHE A 303 -5.83 -12.64 -29.15
CA PHE A 303 -6.11 -12.42 -30.57
C PHE A 303 -4.85 -12.41 -31.44
N SER A 304 -3.70 -11.99 -30.88
CA SER A 304 -2.42 -12.11 -31.57
C SER A 304 -2.07 -13.57 -31.84
N LYS A 305 -2.24 -14.46 -30.86
CA LYS A 305 -2.00 -15.91 -31.06
C LYS A 305 -2.97 -16.54 -32.05
N GLU A 306 -4.24 -16.16 -32.00
CA GLU A 306 -5.25 -16.62 -32.96
C GLU A 306 -4.85 -16.23 -34.39
N SER A 307 -4.39 -14.99 -34.57
CA SER A 307 -3.88 -14.50 -35.86
C SER A 307 -2.72 -15.38 -36.36
N ILE A 308 -1.71 -15.66 -35.53
CA ILE A 308 -0.59 -16.55 -35.89
C ILE A 308 -1.10 -17.95 -36.28
N SER A 309 -2.02 -18.53 -35.51
CA SER A 309 -2.56 -19.87 -35.77
C SER A 309 -3.34 -19.97 -37.08
N THR A 310 -3.81 -18.85 -37.61
CA THR A 310 -4.59 -18.75 -38.86
C THR A 310 -3.77 -18.21 -40.03
N GLY A 311 -2.44 -18.12 -39.89
CA GLY A 311 -1.51 -17.70 -40.95
C GLY A 311 -1.17 -16.21 -40.96
N GLY A 312 -1.62 -15.46 -39.95
CA GLY A 312 -1.25 -14.06 -39.71
C GLY A 312 0.19 -13.90 -39.20
N ARG A 313 0.68 -12.65 -39.20
CA ARG A 313 2.10 -12.32 -39.00
C ARG A 313 2.41 -11.52 -37.73
N LEU A 314 1.41 -11.10 -36.95
CA LEU A 314 1.66 -10.28 -35.77
C LEU A 314 2.11 -11.14 -34.58
N LEU A 315 3.40 -11.06 -34.29
CA LEU A 315 4.05 -11.62 -33.11
C LEU A 315 4.32 -10.49 -32.11
N THR A 316 3.83 -10.63 -30.88
CA THR A 316 3.99 -9.61 -29.83
C THR A 316 4.69 -10.16 -28.59
N PRO A 317 5.98 -10.56 -28.67
CA PRO A 317 6.67 -11.25 -27.57
C PRO A 317 6.69 -10.44 -26.29
N PHE A 318 6.79 -9.11 -26.41
CA PHE A 318 6.74 -8.19 -25.29
C PHE A 318 5.37 -8.18 -24.59
N VAL A 319 4.27 -8.14 -25.37
CA VAL A 319 2.92 -8.20 -24.80
C VAL A 319 2.67 -9.56 -24.16
N ARG A 320 3.12 -10.64 -24.81
CA ARG A 320 3.08 -11.99 -24.26
C ARG A 320 3.82 -12.08 -22.93
N ASP A 321 5.03 -11.57 -22.86
CA ASP A 321 5.88 -11.54 -21.65
C ASP A 321 5.18 -10.79 -20.51
N ILE A 322 4.63 -9.61 -20.79
CA ILE A 322 3.86 -8.83 -19.82
C ILE A 322 2.63 -9.62 -19.34
N VAL A 323 1.89 -10.25 -20.25
CA VAL A 323 0.68 -11.04 -19.92
C VAL A 323 1.00 -12.26 -19.05
N LEU A 324 2.14 -12.92 -19.26
CA LEU A 324 2.58 -14.03 -18.41
C LEU A 324 2.85 -13.60 -16.96
N HIS A 325 3.25 -12.34 -16.76
CA HIS A 325 3.63 -11.79 -15.46
C HIS A 325 2.61 -10.79 -14.88
N LYS A 326 1.43 -10.68 -15.49
CA LYS A 326 0.44 -9.63 -15.23
C LYS A 326 -0.03 -9.47 -13.78
N THR A 327 0.20 -10.46 -12.91
CA THR A 327 -0.12 -10.38 -11.48
C THR A 327 0.61 -9.24 -10.78
N VAL A 328 1.77 -8.80 -11.26
CA VAL A 328 2.43 -7.60 -10.69
C VAL A 328 1.60 -6.33 -10.92
N LEU A 329 0.80 -6.26 -11.98
CA LEU A 329 -0.03 -5.09 -12.29
C LEU A 329 -1.27 -5.01 -11.40
N SER A 330 -1.84 -6.14 -11.01
CA SER A 330 -2.99 -6.16 -10.11
C SER A 330 -2.63 -5.61 -8.72
N ASP A 331 -1.41 -5.89 -8.26
CA ASP A 331 -0.97 -5.58 -6.91
C ASP A 331 -0.60 -4.10 -6.76
N LEU A 332 -0.15 -3.44 -7.85
CA LEU A 332 0.06 -1.98 -7.89
C LEU A 332 -1.18 -1.17 -7.51
N ARG A 333 -2.39 -1.73 -7.64
CA ARG A 333 -3.64 -1.04 -7.26
C ARG A 333 -3.64 -0.63 -5.79
N ILE A 334 -2.97 -1.39 -4.93
CA ILE A 334 -2.92 -1.14 -3.49
C ILE A 334 -2.21 0.20 -3.22
N ILE A 335 -0.97 0.32 -3.69
CA ILE A 335 -0.18 1.55 -3.52
C ILE A 335 -0.72 2.72 -4.35
N ARG A 336 -1.32 2.45 -5.53
CA ARG A 336 -2.03 3.47 -6.32
C ARG A 336 -3.18 4.09 -5.54
N ASN A 337 -4.07 3.25 -4.99
CA ASN A 337 -5.25 3.71 -4.26
C ASN A 337 -4.85 4.40 -2.96
N ALA A 338 -3.81 3.90 -2.29
CA ALA A 338 -3.27 4.56 -1.10
C ALA A 338 -2.77 5.97 -1.43
N ALA A 339 -1.96 6.10 -2.48
CA ALA A 339 -1.45 7.39 -2.91
C ALA A 339 -2.55 8.34 -3.40
N ALA A 340 -3.52 7.85 -4.20
CA ALA A 340 -4.62 8.65 -4.75
C ALA A 340 -5.60 9.17 -3.69
N HIS A 341 -5.82 8.39 -2.62
CA HIS A 341 -6.75 8.76 -1.55
C HIS A 341 -6.05 9.36 -0.32
N GLY A 342 -4.77 9.70 -0.42
CA GLY A 342 -4.03 10.31 0.68
C GLY A 342 -3.88 9.41 1.91
N ARG A 343 -3.87 8.08 1.73
CA ARG A 343 -3.51 7.13 2.78
C ARG A 343 -2.00 7.12 2.98
N PHE A 344 -1.53 6.79 4.17
CA PHE A 344 -0.11 6.74 4.48
C PHE A 344 0.59 5.62 3.72
N VAL A 345 1.70 5.89 3.04
CA VAL A 345 2.43 4.84 2.31
C VAL A 345 3.67 4.42 3.09
N ILE A 346 4.51 5.37 3.52
CA ILE A 346 5.75 5.08 4.26
C ILE A 346 5.49 4.23 5.52
N PRO A 347 4.66 4.66 6.49
CA PRO A 347 4.46 3.88 7.71
C PRO A 347 3.80 2.54 7.39
N THR A 348 2.98 2.45 6.35
CA THR A 348 2.35 1.20 5.94
C THR A 348 3.33 0.20 5.36
N ILE A 349 4.32 0.65 4.59
CA ILE A 349 5.40 -0.19 4.06
C ILE A 349 6.28 -0.71 5.20
N VAL A 350 6.68 0.13 6.14
CA VAL A 350 7.66 -0.26 7.18
C VAL A 350 7.05 -0.90 8.43
N ASN A 351 5.72 -0.88 8.58
CA ASN A 351 5.05 -1.45 9.75
C ASN A 351 5.08 -2.99 9.74
N PRO A 352 5.75 -3.65 10.71
CA PRO A 352 5.75 -5.11 10.82
C PRO A 352 4.36 -5.67 11.14
N ASP A 353 3.55 -4.92 11.89
CA ASP A 353 2.18 -5.29 12.29
C ASP A 353 1.16 -5.08 11.17
N TYR A 354 1.60 -4.65 9.98
CA TYR A 354 0.70 -4.54 8.83
C TYR A 354 0.14 -5.90 8.43
N ASN A 355 0.93 -6.97 8.62
CA ASN A 355 0.46 -8.34 8.45
C ASN A 355 -0.11 -8.86 9.78
N PRO A 356 -1.44 -9.08 9.90
CA PRO A 356 -2.02 -9.59 11.15
C PRO A 356 -1.56 -11.01 11.52
N ASN A 357 -1.03 -11.75 10.54
CA ASN A 357 -0.49 -13.10 10.73
C ASN A 357 1.04 -13.10 10.78
N TRP A 358 1.69 -11.94 10.96
CA TRP A 358 3.15 -11.81 10.84
C TRP A 358 3.90 -12.87 11.64
N ASP A 359 3.63 -12.97 12.94
CA ASP A 359 4.27 -13.93 13.85
C ASP A 359 4.04 -15.38 13.40
N LEU A 360 2.91 -15.67 12.77
CA LEU A 360 2.55 -17.02 12.30
C LEU A 360 3.27 -17.35 10.99
N GLU A 361 3.37 -16.40 10.08
CA GLU A 361 3.88 -16.58 8.72
C GLU A 361 5.41 -16.51 8.65
N PHE A 362 6.07 -15.92 9.66
CA PHE A 362 7.51 -15.70 9.68
C PHE A 362 8.33 -16.95 10.03
N ASP A 363 7.84 -17.78 10.95
CA ASP A 363 8.56 -18.98 11.41
C ASP A 363 8.51 -20.15 10.42
N ASN A 364 7.47 -20.20 9.57
CA ASN A 364 7.35 -21.21 8.53
C ASN A 364 6.76 -20.62 7.23
N PRO A 365 7.52 -19.77 6.51
CA PRO A 365 7.00 -19.05 5.34
C PRO A 365 6.57 -19.97 4.21
N LEU A 366 7.28 -21.08 4.00
CA LEU A 366 7.08 -21.95 2.83
C LEU A 366 5.83 -22.84 2.91
N GLU A 367 5.31 -23.08 4.12
CA GLU A 367 4.12 -23.91 4.33
C GLU A 367 2.90 -23.08 4.73
N ARG A 368 3.10 -21.96 5.45
CA ARG A 368 2.01 -21.12 5.96
C ARG A 368 1.60 -20.02 4.99
N THR A 369 2.38 -19.76 3.95
CA THR A 369 2.14 -18.65 3.02
C THR A 369 2.10 -19.11 1.56
N LYS A 370 1.64 -18.22 0.68
CA LYS A 370 1.65 -18.41 -0.77
C LYS A 370 2.87 -17.78 -1.44
N ILE A 371 3.97 -17.58 -0.71
CA ILE A 371 5.17 -16.94 -1.26
C ILE A 371 5.73 -17.70 -2.48
N LYS A 372 5.54 -19.03 -2.55
CA LYS A 372 5.92 -19.85 -3.70
C LYS A 372 5.14 -19.55 -4.99
N ASP A 373 3.92 -19.01 -4.86
CA ASP A 373 3.09 -18.61 -6.00
C ASP A 373 3.52 -17.24 -6.56
N TRP A 374 4.34 -16.49 -5.82
CA TRP A 374 4.90 -15.22 -6.29
C TRP A 374 6.04 -15.50 -7.27
N PHE A 375 5.84 -15.29 -8.57
CA PHE A 375 6.84 -15.68 -9.58
C PHE A 375 8.21 -15.00 -9.39
N ILE A 376 8.26 -13.83 -8.76
CA ILE A 376 9.50 -13.10 -8.44
C ILE A 376 10.31 -13.82 -7.36
N PHE A 377 9.66 -14.54 -6.43
CA PHE A 377 10.28 -15.14 -5.25
C PHE A 377 11.53 -15.96 -5.57
N GLY A 378 11.47 -16.81 -6.60
CA GLY A 378 12.59 -17.66 -6.99
C GLY A 378 13.83 -16.88 -7.44
N TYR A 379 13.64 -15.72 -8.08
CA TYR A 379 14.71 -14.84 -8.53
C TYR A 379 15.24 -13.97 -7.38
N LEU A 380 14.33 -13.40 -6.57
CA LEU A 380 14.67 -12.64 -5.38
C LEU A 380 15.53 -13.46 -4.41
N LYS A 381 15.13 -14.72 -4.16
CA LYS A 381 15.91 -15.64 -3.31
C LYS A 381 17.34 -15.82 -3.82
N GLN A 382 17.53 -15.93 -5.14
CA GLN A 382 18.86 -16.09 -5.73
C GLN A 382 19.71 -14.83 -5.63
N VAL A 383 19.12 -13.66 -5.82
CA VAL A 383 19.81 -12.38 -5.64
C VAL A 383 20.28 -12.25 -4.19
N LEU A 384 19.39 -12.49 -3.21
CA LEU A 384 19.74 -12.49 -1.79
C LEU A 384 20.87 -13.48 -1.48
N MET A 385 20.80 -14.70 -1.99
CA MET A 385 21.87 -15.69 -1.81
C MET A 385 23.20 -15.22 -2.43
N SER A 386 23.18 -14.52 -3.56
CA SER A 386 24.38 -13.95 -4.18
C SER A 386 24.99 -12.78 -3.38
N GLN A 387 24.17 -12.11 -2.57
CA GLN A 387 24.61 -11.07 -1.62
C GLN A 387 25.11 -11.66 -0.28
N GLY A 388 25.18 -12.99 -0.14
CA GLY A 388 25.75 -13.66 1.03
C GLY A 388 24.75 -14.12 2.08
N PHE A 389 23.44 -13.99 1.84
CA PHE A 389 22.42 -14.57 2.71
C PHE A 389 22.31 -16.09 2.52
N ASP A 390 22.13 -16.84 3.60
CA ASP A 390 21.78 -18.26 3.48
C ASP A 390 20.34 -18.45 2.94
N GLU A 391 19.97 -19.69 2.62
CA GLU A 391 18.65 -19.98 2.05
C GLU A 391 17.50 -19.61 3.01
N LEU A 392 17.64 -19.91 4.31
CA LEU A 392 16.60 -19.63 5.31
C LEU A 392 16.40 -18.13 5.47
N MET A 393 17.49 -17.36 5.58
CA MET A 393 17.48 -15.91 5.69
C MET A 393 16.92 -15.26 4.43
N SER A 394 17.29 -15.76 3.24
CA SER A 394 16.74 -15.28 1.98
C SER A 394 15.22 -15.46 1.90
N VAL A 395 14.70 -16.60 2.37
CA VAL A 395 13.26 -16.86 2.46
C VAL A 395 12.59 -15.92 3.45
N LYS A 396 13.20 -15.69 4.63
CA LYS A 396 12.66 -14.77 5.63
C LYS A 396 12.59 -13.34 5.11
N VAL A 397 13.64 -12.83 4.47
CA VAL A 397 13.66 -11.49 3.87
C VAL A 397 12.60 -11.38 2.78
N ALA A 398 12.51 -12.36 1.86
CA ALA A 398 11.47 -12.36 0.84
C ALA A 398 10.05 -12.40 1.44
N GLN A 399 9.86 -13.12 2.55
CA GLN A 399 8.59 -13.14 3.27
C GLN A 399 8.25 -11.80 3.91
N THR A 400 9.25 -11.01 4.33
CA THR A 400 8.97 -9.66 4.84
C THR A 400 8.38 -8.74 3.77
N ILE A 401 8.86 -8.85 2.54
CA ILE A 401 8.37 -8.11 1.39
C ILE A 401 7.00 -8.65 0.98
N PHE A 402 6.89 -9.98 0.77
CA PHE A 402 5.66 -10.62 0.32
C PHE A 402 4.51 -10.50 1.32
N GLY A 403 4.81 -10.62 2.61
CA GLY A 403 3.85 -10.60 3.71
C GLY A 403 3.17 -9.23 3.89
N ASN A 404 3.77 -8.15 3.40
CA ASN A 404 3.17 -6.81 3.41
C ASN A 404 2.77 -6.42 1.97
N PRO A 405 1.46 -6.33 1.65
CA PRO A 405 0.99 -5.96 0.32
C PRO A 405 1.54 -4.64 -0.23
N TYR A 406 1.85 -3.67 0.63
CA TYR A 406 2.40 -2.38 0.22
C TYR A 406 3.88 -2.51 -0.13
N ARG A 407 4.68 -3.25 0.66
CA ARG A 407 6.08 -3.59 0.32
C ARG A 407 6.16 -4.40 -0.96
N LYS A 408 5.31 -5.42 -1.09
CA LYS A 408 5.22 -6.23 -2.30
C LYS A 408 4.93 -5.37 -3.53
N ALA A 409 3.91 -4.52 -3.47
CA ALA A 409 3.58 -3.64 -4.58
C ALA A 409 4.66 -2.59 -4.88
N TRP A 410 5.36 -2.08 -3.85
CA TRP A 410 6.53 -1.21 -4.02
C TRP A 410 7.68 -1.93 -4.75
N PHE A 411 7.99 -3.14 -4.35
CA PHE A 411 8.98 -3.99 -5.00
C PHE A 411 8.59 -4.27 -6.46
N GLU A 412 7.32 -4.60 -6.70
CA GLU A 412 6.81 -4.91 -8.04
C GLU A 412 6.77 -3.69 -8.97
N LEU A 413 6.53 -2.49 -8.45
CA LEU A 413 6.60 -1.24 -9.21
C LEU A 413 8.01 -1.04 -9.78
N ASN A 414 9.03 -1.13 -8.93
CA ASN A 414 10.43 -1.03 -9.35
C ASN A 414 10.78 -2.16 -10.32
N PHE A 415 10.37 -3.40 -10.01
CA PHE A 415 10.58 -4.54 -10.89
C PHE A 415 10.01 -4.30 -12.30
N ILE A 416 8.78 -3.76 -12.42
CA ILE A 416 8.15 -3.48 -13.73
C ILE A 416 8.96 -2.48 -14.55
N TYR A 417 9.43 -1.40 -13.92
CA TYR A 417 10.23 -0.39 -14.62
C TYR A 417 11.54 -0.97 -15.17
N HIS A 418 12.27 -1.70 -14.33
CA HIS A 418 13.55 -2.29 -14.73
C HIS A 418 13.40 -3.49 -15.66
N ARG A 419 12.30 -4.26 -15.56
CA ARG A 419 12.10 -5.50 -16.36
C ARG A 419 11.33 -5.30 -17.66
N PHE A 420 10.29 -4.46 -17.67
CA PHE A 420 9.35 -4.36 -18.79
C PHE A 420 9.44 -3.00 -19.49
N ILE A 421 9.34 -1.89 -18.74
CA ILE A 421 9.32 -0.55 -19.35
C ILE A 421 10.65 -0.24 -20.06
N SER A 422 11.77 -0.64 -19.45
CA SER A 422 13.12 -0.54 -20.02
C SER A 422 13.30 -1.21 -21.39
N LEU A 423 12.38 -2.09 -21.81
CA LEU A 423 12.49 -2.80 -23.09
C LEU A 423 11.89 -2.04 -24.27
N PHE A 424 11.03 -1.05 -24.04
CA PHE A 424 10.28 -0.41 -25.12
C PHE A 424 9.97 1.08 -24.94
N ASP A 425 10.19 1.66 -23.77
CA ASP A 425 9.95 3.10 -23.49
C ASP A 425 11.13 3.71 -22.73
N ASP A 426 12.20 4.00 -23.48
CA ASP A 426 13.46 4.53 -22.94
C ASP A 426 13.26 5.87 -22.22
N LYS A 427 12.38 6.73 -22.74
CA LYS A 427 12.12 8.03 -22.13
C LYS A 427 11.50 7.86 -20.75
N MET A 428 10.41 7.11 -20.65
CA MET A 428 9.73 6.89 -19.37
C MET A 428 10.61 6.13 -18.37
N TYR A 429 11.40 5.16 -18.83
CA TYR A 429 12.36 4.45 -17.98
C TYR A 429 13.44 5.39 -17.42
N ASN A 430 14.03 6.26 -18.26
CA ASN A 430 15.06 7.20 -17.80
C ASN A 430 14.48 8.29 -16.87
N ASP A 431 13.29 8.80 -17.16
CA ASP A 431 12.59 9.77 -16.29
C ASP A 431 12.34 9.16 -14.90
N PHE A 432 11.85 7.91 -14.84
CA PHE A 432 11.69 7.17 -13.60
C PHE A 432 13.03 6.97 -12.88
N LYS A 433 14.04 6.44 -13.57
CA LYS A 433 15.34 6.12 -12.99
C LYS A 433 16.03 7.34 -12.39
N ASN A 434 16.00 8.48 -13.08
CA ASN A 434 16.61 9.70 -12.58
C ASN A 434 15.89 10.22 -11.32
N GLU A 435 14.56 10.18 -11.33
CA GLU A 435 13.78 10.62 -10.19
C GLU A 435 13.88 9.67 -8.98
N SER A 436 13.80 8.36 -9.22
CA SER A 436 13.88 7.35 -8.17
C SER A 436 15.26 7.36 -7.54
N ASN A 437 16.33 7.44 -8.34
CA ASN A 437 17.69 7.59 -7.84
C ASN A 437 17.80 8.84 -6.97
N TYR A 438 17.35 10.01 -7.44
CA TYR A 438 17.43 11.23 -6.64
C TYR A 438 16.63 11.14 -5.31
N PHE A 439 15.43 10.58 -5.35
CA PHE A 439 14.55 10.52 -4.17
C PHE A 439 14.99 9.48 -3.14
N LEU A 440 15.54 8.34 -3.60
CA LEU A 440 15.94 7.21 -2.78
C LEU A 440 17.41 7.24 -2.38
N ASP A 441 18.21 8.13 -2.96
CA ASP A 441 19.63 8.26 -2.68
C ASP A 441 19.86 8.70 -1.23
N TYR A 442 20.25 7.74 -0.41
CA TYR A 442 20.62 7.96 0.98
C TYR A 442 22.14 7.90 1.21
N ASP A 443 22.91 7.43 0.22
CA ASP A 443 24.37 7.27 0.31
C ASP A 443 25.10 8.55 -0.08
N SER A 444 24.46 9.47 -0.82
CA SER A 444 25.06 10.76 -1.12
C SER A 444 25.19 11.67 0.11
N ASP A 445 26.34 12.34 0.15
CA ASP A 445 26.68 13.39 1.10
C ASP A 445 26.31 14.78 0.55
N TYR A 446 25.17 14.91 -0.14
CA TYR A 446 24.70 16.25 -0.53
C TYR A 446 24.37 17.06 0.73
N ASP A 447 25.20 18.06 1.03
CA ASP A 447 24.93 19.08 2.03
C ASP A 447 23.76 19.97 1.57
N ARG A 448 22.53 19.46 1.75
CA ARG A 448 21.30 20.19 1.47
C ARG A 448 20.94 21.07 2.65
N ASN A 449 20.66 22.34 2.39
CA ASN A 449 20.20 23.26 3.42
C ASN A 449 18.71 23.02 3.77
N GLU A 450 18.23 23.55 4.89
CA GLU A 450 16.84 23.33 5.35
C GLU A 450 15.79 23.88 4.37
N GLN A 451 16.09 24.94 3.62
CA GLN A 451 15.19 25.46 2.60
C GLN A 451 15.03 24.48 1.44
N GLU A 452 16.12 23.86 0.99
CA GLU A 452 16.09 22.82 -0.05
C GLU A 452 15.33 21.58 0.42
N LYS A 453 15.49 21.18 1.68
CA LYS A 453 14.74 20.06 2.28
C LYS A 453 13.24 20.34 2.33
N ASN A 454 12.85 21.58 2.61
CA ASN A 454 11.44 21.97 2.66
C ASN A 454 10.80 22.07 1.26
N VAL A 455 11.56 22.49 0.24
CA VAL A 455 11.04 22.66 -1.13
C VAL A 455 10.99 21.34 -1.91
N ASN A 456 11.98 20.46 -1.73
CA ASN A 456 12.08 19.21 -2.48
C ASN A 456 12.56 18.05 -1.61
N PRO A 457 11.78 17.60 -0.61
CA PRO A 457 12.23 16.58 0.34
C PRO A 457 12.55 15.24 -0.36
N ILE A 458 13.59 14.57 0.12
CA ILE A 458 13.96 13.19 -0.29
C ILE A 458 13.73 12.22 0.87
N LEU A 459 13.82 10.92 0.60
CA LEU A 459 13.49 9.91 1.60
C LEU A 459 14.44 9.92 2.81
N LYS A 460 15.73 10.18 2.60
CA LYS A 460 16.73 10.33 3.68
C LYS A 460 16.38 11.45 4.67
N ASP A 461 15.60 12.46 4.25
CA ASP A 461 15.22 13.60 5.11
C ASP A 461 14.31 13.22 6.29
N ILE A 462 13.78 11.99 6.31
CA ILE A 462 13.08 11.37 7.46
C ILE A 462 14.01 11.32 8.67
N GLY A 463 15.32 11.10 8.43
CA GLY A 463 16.31 10.84 9.46
C GLY A 463 16.26 9.41 9.99
N ASP A 464 17.24 9.08 10.82
CA ASP A 464 17.28 7.80 11.53
C ASP A 464 16.45 7.90 12.81
N LEU A 465 15.25 7.29 12.81
CA LEU A 465 14.33 7.31 13.95
C LEU A 465 14.24 5.96 14.67
N THR A 466 15.04 4.98 14.23
CA THR A 466 15.05 3.59 14.72
C THR A 466 16.39 3.19 15.34
N MET A 467 17.36 4.11 15.47
CA MET A 467 18.64 3.85 16.11
C MET A 467 18.51 3.63 17.63
N PHE A 468 19.09 2.52 18.13
CA PHE A 468 19.33 2.30 19.56
C PHE A 468 20.59 3.05 20.00
N GLU A 469 20.55 3.76 21.12
CA GLU A 469 21.74 4.42 21.69
C GLU A 469 22.70 3.45 22.38
N SER A 470 22.37 2.16 22.52
CA SER A 470 23.27 1.17 23.10
C SER A 470 23.61 0.07 22.09
N ASP A 471 24.90 0.00 21.74
CA ASP A 471 25.54 -1.11 21.01
C ASP A 471 25.37 -2.50 21.68
N ALA A 472 24.61 -2.61 22.77
CA ALA A 472 24.52 -3.80 23.61
C ALA A 472 23.35 -4.74 23.26
N LEU A 473 22.39 -4.33 22.43
CA LEU A 473 21.33 -5.20 21.92
C LEU A 473 21.37 -5.19 20.39
N LEU A 474 22.05 -6.21 19.85
CA LEU A 474 22.25 -6.55 18.43
C LEU A 474 20.94 -6.82 17.64
N GLN A 475 19.93 -5.96 17.73
CA GLN A 475 18.83 -5.90 16.78
C GLN A 475 18.88 -4.57 16.06
N TYR A 476 19.67 -4.51 14.98
CA TYR A 476 19.69 -3.34 14.11
C TYR A 476 18.37 -3.27 13.34
N PHE A 477 17.45 -2.36 13.73
CA PHE A 477 16.31 -2.01 12.89
C PHE A 477 16.78 -0.98 11.87
N PRO A 478 16.93 -1.35 10.58
CA PRO A 478 17.36 -0.40 9.58
C PRO A 478 16.37 0.77 9.50
N PRO A 479 16.85 2.01 9.32
CA PRO A 479 15.98 3.15 9.13
C PRO A 479 15.00 2.96 7.98
N ALA A 480 13.78 3.47 8.13
CA ALA A 480 12.71 3.34 7.15
C ALA A 480 13.14 3.71 5.72
N TYR A 481 13.92 4.79 5.56
CA TYR A 481 14.42 5.22 4.26
C TYR A 481 15.34 4.19 3.60
N LYS A 482 16.19 3.49 4.39
CA LYS A 482 17.07 2.43 3.88
C LYS A 482 16.26 1.20 3.46
N ILE A 483 15.24 0.81 4.23
CA ILE A 483 14.38 -0.33 3.87
C ILE A 483 13.76 -0.11 2.48
N ILE A 484 13.11 1.03 2.30
CA ILE A 484 12.40 1.38 1.05
C ILE A 484 13.39 1.46 -0.12
N ALA A 485 14.54 2.12 0.05
CA ALA A 485 15.54 2.27 -0.99
C ALA A 485 16.23 0.94 -1.35
N ASN A 486 16.60 0.13 -0.36
CA ASN A 486 17.23 -1.17 -0.58
C ASN A 486 16.29 -2.14 -1.30
N GLU A 487 15.00 -2.11 -0.99
CA GLU A 487 14.01 -2.92 -1.71
C GLU A 487 13.87 -2.52 -3.17
N ALA A 488 13.99 -1.23 -3.49
CA ALA A 488 13.99 -0.77 -4.88
C ALA A 488 15.23 -1.26 -5.63
N SER A 489 16.42 -1.16 -5.03
CA SER A 489 17.67 -1.70 -5.59
C SER A 489 17.58 -3.22 -5.78
N LEU A 490 17.05 -3.93 -4.78
CA LEU A 490 16.88 -5.37 -4.83
C LEU A 490 15.89 -5.79 -5.94
N ALA A 491 14.87 -4.99 -6.20
CA ALA A 491 13.95 -5.18 -7.32
C ALA A 491 14.62 -4.99 -8.68
N GLU A 492 15.54 -4.02 -8.82
CA GLU A 492 16.35 -3.83 -10.03
C GLU A 492 17.26 -5.04 -10.31
N GLU A 493 17.99 -5.52 -9.31
CA GLU A 493 18.84 -6.70 -9.44
C GLU A 493 18.02 -7.95 -9.80
N THR A 494 16.86 -8.11 -9.14
CA THR A 494 15.93 -9.21 -9.40
C THR A 494 15.33 -9.14 -10.81
N ALA A 495 14.99 -7.94 -11.28
CA ALA A 495 14.52 -7.70 -12.66
C ALA A 495 15.59 -8.09 -13.69
N THR A 496 16.85 -7.72 -13.42
CA THR A 496 18.00 -8.05 -14.28
C THR A 496 18.22 -9.57 -14.35
N LEU A 497 18.21 -10.26 -13.20
CA LEU A 497 18.32 -11.72 -13.16
C LEU A 497 17.15 -12.40 -13.89
N HIS A 498 15.93 -11.93 -13.64
CA HIS A 498 14.73 -12.43 -14.31
C HIS A 498 14.83 -12.29 -15.83
N PHE A 499 15.23 -11.11 -16.33
CA PHE A 499 15.44 -10.86 -17.75
C PHE A 499 16.46 -11.84 -18.34
N ASN A 500 17.64 -11.97 -17.72
CA ASN A 500 18.70 -12.83 -18.23
C ASN A 500 18.28 -14.31 -18.33
N LYS A 501 17.48 -14.80 -17.37
CA LYS A 501 17.00 -16.18 -17.36
C LYS A 501 15.86 -16.44 -18.32
N THR A 502 14.97 -15.47 -18.51
CA THR A 502 13.79 -15.61 -19.39
C THR A 502 14.06 -15.20 -20.85
N ARG A 503 15.17 -14.52 -21.12
CA ARG A 503 15.55 -14.05 -22.47
C ARG A 503 15.61 -15.17 -23.50
N MET A 504 16.12 -16.36 -23.14
CA MET A 504 16.18 -17.51 -24.05
C MET A 504 14.78 -18.05 -24.41
N ASP A 505 13.83 -17.97 -23.48
CA ASP A 505 12.45 -18.37 -23.73
C ASP A 505 11.72 -17.33 -24.61
N LEU A 506 12.06 -16.04 -24.46
CA LEU A 506 11.54 -14.98 -25.32
C LEU A 506 12.04 -15.08 -26.76
N GLN A 507 13.29 -15.51 -26.97
CA GLN A 507 13.85 -15.78 -28.31
C GLN A 507 13.11 -16.87 -29.07
N ARG A 508 12.36 -17.77 -28.40
CA ARG A 508 11.50 -18.74 -29.09
C ARG A 508 10.24 -18.12 -29.70
N TYR A 509 9.92 -16.90 -29.27
CA TYR A 509 8.82 -16.10 -29.78
C TYR A 509 9.32 -14.94 -30.64
N PHE A 510 10.61 -14.84 -30.97
CA PHE A 510 11.14 -13.95 -32.02
C PHE A 510 11.57 -14.80 -33.20
#